data_AF-A0A9X3FXL0-F1
#
_entry.id   AF-A0A9X3FXL0-F1
#
_cell.length_a   1.000
_cell.length_b   1.000
_cell.length_c   1.000
_cell.angle_alpha   90.00
_cell.angle_beta   90.00
_cell.angle_gamma   90.00
#
_symmetry.space_group_name_H-M   'P 1'
#
loop_
_entity.id
_entity.type
_entity.pdbx_description
1 polymer ?
#
loop_
_entity_poly.entity_id
_entity_poly.type
_entity_poly.pdbx_seq_one_letter_code
_entity_poly.pdbx_strand_id
1 'polypeptide(L)'
;MSDLIDVQLDALGELLGELAALGAELEEEERLCASAGRALGTALEGAVGESAAATGAAWTDLVTTLAARTLAVAATLAAALESYRAIDGGIAGQLGGGRVPVPQ
;
A
#
# COMPACT_ATOMS: atom_id res chain seq x y z
N MET A 1 20.36 -10.50 -24.41
CA MET A 1 19.05 -9.84 -24.60
C MET A 1 18.62 -9.41 -23.22
N SER A 2 18.61 -8.11 -22.92
CA SER A 2 17.99 -7.65 -21.68
C SER A 2 16.49 -7.80 -21.86
N ASP A 3 15.84 -8.56 -20.99
CA ASP A 3 14.40 -8.42 -20.80
C ASP A 3 14.19 -6.98 -20.35
N LEU A 4 13.86 -6.12 -21.32
CA LEU A 4 13.36 -4.79 -21.03
C LEU A 4 12.02 -5.04 -20.35
N ILE A 5 12.03 -4.98 -19.02
CA ILE A 5 10.82 -4.94 -18.21
C ILE A 5 10.07 -3.71 -18.70
N ASP A 6 8.99 -3.94 -19.45
CA ASP A 6 8.08 -2.89 -19.86
C ASP A 6 7.28 -2.48 -18.62
N VAL A 7 7.78 -1.47 -17.93
CA VAL A 7 7.14 -0.94 -16.72
C VAL A 7 6.03 0.00 -17.15
N GLN A 8 4.79 -0.49 -17.10
CA GLN A 8 3.61 0.33 -17.31
C GLN A 8 3.34 1.20 -16.07
N LEU A 9 3.90 2.42 -16.07
CA LEU A 9 3.83 3.35 -14.94
C LEU A 9 2.38 3.73 -14.56
N ASP A 10 1.46 3.73 -15.51
CA ASP A 10 0.05 4.00 -15.24
C ASP A 10 -0.62 2.83 -14.51
N ALA A 11 -0.38 1.58 -14.93
CA ALA A 11 -0.87 0.39 -14.25
C ALA A 11 -0.29 0.27 -12.82
N LEU A 12 0.96 0.67 -12.62
CA LEU A 12 1.55 0.78 -11.28
C LEU A 12 0.89 1.88 -10.44
N GLY A 13 0.47 2.99 -11.06
CA GLY A 13 -0.29 4.04 -10.40
C GLY A 13 -1.69 3.59 -9.96
N GLU A 14 -2.36 2.77 -10.78
CA GLU A 14 -3.64 2.14 -10.43
C GLU A 14 -3.45 1.17 -9.26
N LEU A 15 -2.48 0.26 -9.36
CA LEU A 15 -2.14 -0.69 -8.28
C LEU A 15 -1.79 0.03 -6.96
N LEU A 16 -1.06 1.15 -7.03
CA LEU A 16 -0.79 1.99 -5.87
C LEU A 16 -2.09 2.47 -5.21
N GLY A 17 -3.04 2.94 -6.01
CA GLY A 17 -4.36 3.37 -5.53
C GLY A 17 -5.12 2.23 -4.86
N GLU A 18 -5.14 1.05 -5.48
CA GLU A 18 -5.78 -0.15 -4.92
C GLU A 18 -5.16 -0.58 -3.59
N LEU A 19 -3.82 -0.58 -3.49
CA LEU A 19 -3.12 -0.93 -2.25
C LEU A 19 -3.36 0.10 -1.14
N ALA A 20 -3.40 1.39 -1.48
CA ALA A 20 -3.72 2.43 -0.51
C ALA A 20 -5.16 2.30 0.01
N ALA A 21 -6.12 2.03 -0.88
CA ALA A 21 -7.51 1.78 -0.51
C ALA A 21 -7.65 0.54 0.38
N LEU A 22 -7.04 -0.58 -0.03
CA LEU A 22 -7.03 -1.82 0.75
C LEU A 22 -6.39 -1.62 2.13
N GLY A 23 -5.30 -0.86 2.22
CA GLY A 23 -4.67 -0.52 3.49
C GLY A 23 -5.62 0.22 4.43
N ALA A 24 -6.34 1.22 3.91
CA ALA A 24 -7.32 1.98 4.69
C ALA A 24 -8.54 1.14 5.12
N GLU A 25 -9.03 0.25 4.25
CA GLU A 25 -10.09 -0.70 4.58
C GLU A 25 -9.68 -1.64 5.72
N LEU A 26 -8.43 -2.12 5.70
CA LEU A 26 -7.90 -2.97 6.77
C LEU A 26 -7.74 -2.23 8.11
N GLU A 27 -7.38 -0.94 8.11
CA GLU A 27 -7.35 -0.10 9.32
C GLU A 27 -8.76 0.14 9.91
N GLU A 28 -9.79 0.14 9.07
CA GLU A 28 -11.17 0.16 9.55
C GLU A 28 -11.59 -1.19 10.15
N GLU A 29 -11.24 -2.28 9.48
CA GLU A 29 -11.53 -3.64 9.95
C GLU A 29 -10.83 -3.96 11.28
N GLU A 30 -9.60 -3.47 11.48
CA GLU A 30 -8.90 -3.55 12.78
C GLU A 30 -9.80 -3.04 13.91
N ARG A 31 -10.36 -1.84 13.76
CA ARG A 31 -11.17 -1.20 14.80
C ARG A 31 -12.42 -2.01 15.11
N LEU A 32 -13.04 -2.59 14.09
CA LEU A 32 -14.20 -3.48 14.24
C LEU A 32 -13.80 -4.75 14.99
N CYS A 33 -12.72 -5.41 14.59
CA CYS A 33 -12.19 -6.61 15.21
C CYS A 33 -11.86 -6.41 16.70
N ALA A 34 -11.19 -5.30 17.02
CA ALA A 34 -10.85 -4.94 18.40
C ALA A 34 -12.10 -4.69 19.25
N SER A 35 -13.10 -4.03 18.68
CA SER A 35 -14.37 -3.77 19.37
C SER A 35 -15.17 -5.05 19.61
N ALA A 36 -15.24 -5.95 18.62
CA ALA A 36 -15.95 -7.22 18.69
C ALA A 36 -15.30 -8.17 19.69
N GLY A 37 -13.96 -8.30 19.68
CA GLY A 37 -13.23 -9.11 20.64
C GLY A 37 -13.47 -8.68 22.09
N ARG A 38 -13.44 -7.37 22.35
CA ARG A 38 -13.77 -6.82 23.67
C ARG A 38 -15.22 -7.08 24.06
N ALA A 39 -16.16 -6.83 23.14
CA ALA A 39 -17.59 -7.06 23.40
C ALA A 39 -17.88 -8.53 23.75
N LEU A 40 -17.36 -9.46 22.96
CA LEU A 40 -17.48 -10.91 23.21
C LEU A 40 -16.83 -11.31 24.54
N GLY A 41 -15.65 -10.76 24.84
CA GLY A 41 -14.97 -11.01 26.11
C GLY A 41 -15.77 -10.54 27.33
N THR A 42 -16.53 -9.45 27.20
CA THR A 42 -17.39 -8.95 28.28
C THR A 42 -18.75 -9.66 28.37
N ALA A 43 -19.24 -10.20 27.25
CA ALA A 43 -20.56 -10.83 27.19
C ALA A 43 -20.55 -12.30 27.60
N LEU A 44 -19.40 -12.98 27.46
CA LEU A 44 -19.22 -14.40 27.78
C LEU A 44 -18.48 -14.53 29.10
N GLU A 45 -18.97 -15.40 29.98
CA GLU A 45 -18.35 -15.61 31.29
C GLU A 45 -17.21 -16.63 31.25
N GLY A 46 -16.24 -16.46 32.16
CA GLY A 46 -15.16 -17.40 32.40
C GLY A 46 -14.23 -17.60 31.19
N ALA A 47 -13.69 -18.83 31.07
CA ALA A 47 -12.67 -19.17 30.09
C ALA A 47 -13.10 -18.91 28.62
N VAL A 48 -14.40 -18.94 28.33
CA VAL A 48 -14.91 -18.67 26.98
C VAL A 48 -14.76 -17.19 26.64
N GLY A 49 -15.10 -16.28 27.57
CA GLY A 49 -14.88 -14.84 27.39
C GLY A 49 -13.41 -14.48 27.29
N GLU A 50 -12.57 -15.08 28.14
CA GLU A 50 -11.12 -14.90 28.08
C GLU A 50 -10.54 -15.33 26.72
N SER A 51 -10.96 -16.49 26.21
CA SER A 51 -10.54 -16.99 24.90
C SER A 51 -11.04 -16.11 23.75
N ALA A 52 -12.29 -15.64 23.81
CA ALA A 52 -12.86 -14.73 22.80
C ALA A 52 -12.12 -13.38 22.77
N ALA A 53 -11.81 -12.81 23.93
CA ALA A 53 -11.03 -11.59 24.03
C ALA A 53 -9.61 -11.76 23.47
N ALA A 54 -8.93 -12.86 23.83
CA ALA A 54 -7.58 -13.16 23.35
C ALA A 54 -7.56 -13.39 21.84
N THR A 55 -8.54 -14.12 21.31
CA THR A 55 -8.68 -14.36 19.87
C THR A 55 -8.93 -13.06 19.12
N GLY A 56 -9.82 -12.20 19.63
CA GLY A 56 -10.09 -10.88 19.05
C GLY A 56 -8.86 -9.97 19.05
N ALA A 57 -8.08 -9.97 20.13
CA ALA A 57 -6.81 -9.23 20.19
C ALA A 57 -5.79 -9.76 19.17
N ALA A 58 -5.58 -11.07 19.11
CA ALA A 58 -4.65 -11.68 18.15
C ALA A 58 -5.07 -11.43 16.70
N TRP A 59 -6.37 -11.46 16.39
CA TRP A 59 -6.89 -11.15 15.07
C TRP A 59 -6.69 -9.67 14.71
N THR A 60 -6.94 -8.77 15.67
CA THR A 60 -6.67 -7.34 15.52
C THR A 60 -5.20 -7.11 15.15
N ASP A 61 -4.26 -7.69 15.90
CA ASP A 61 -2.83 -7.55 15.64
C ASP A 61 -2.41 -8.03 14.23
N LEU A 62 -3.03 -9.12 13.75
CA LEU A 62 -2.79 -9.62 12.40
C LEU A 62 -3.30 -8.64 11.33
N VAL A 63 -4.51 -8.10 11.51
CA VAL A 63 -5.10 -7.12 10.58
C VAL A 63 -4.28 -5.82 10.57
N THR A 64 -3.88 -5.30 11.74
CA THR A 64 -3.00 -4.13 11.85
C THR A 64 -1.67 -4.36 11.13
N THR A 65 -1.07 -5.54 11.33
CA THR A 65 0.19 -5.91 10.66
C THR A 65 0.04 -5.99 9.14
N LEU A 66 -1.08 -6.52 8.66
CA LEU A 66 -1.37 -6.61 7.24
C LEU A 66 -1.59 -5.21 6.64
N ALA A 67 -2.39 -4.36 7.28
CA ALA A 67 -2.63 -2.98 6.87
C ALA A 67 -1.30 -2.20 6.73
N ALA A 68 -0.47 -2.25 7.78
CA ALA A 68 0.83 -1.58 7.79
C ALA A 68 1.74 -2.04 6.64
N ARG A 69 1.75 -3.35 6.35
CA ARG A 69 2.55 -3.90 5.24
C ARG A 69 2.01 -3.47 3.88
N THR A 70 0.70 -3.50 3.70
CA THR A 70 0.06 -3.05 2.45
C THR A 70 0.39 -1.58 2.18
N LEU A 71 0.27 -0.72 3.20
CA LEU A 71 0.62 0.70 3.10
C LEU A 71 2.11 0.93 2.86
N ALA A 72 2.99 0.11 3.45
CA ALA A 72 4.43 0.19 3.19
C ALA A 72 4.79 -0.17 1.74
N VAL A 73 4.13 -1.18 1.16
CA VAL A 73 4.28 -1.52 -0.26
C VAL A 73 3.77 -0.38 -1.15
N ALA A 74 2.59 0.18 -0.82
CA ALA A 74 2.06 1.35 -1.52
C ALA A 74 3.05 2.52 -1.48
N ALA A 75 3.58 2.88 -0.31
CA ALA A 75 4.57 3.95 -0.18
C ALA A 75 5.85 3.69 -1.01
N THR A 76 6.31 2.44 -1.07
CA THR A 76 7.47 2.04 -1.88
C THR A 76 7.18 2.22 -3.37
N LEU A 77 6.00 1.81 -3.84
CA LEU A 77 5.58 2.01 -5.23
C LEU A 77 5.43 3.49 -5.59
N ALA A 78 4.89 4.30 -4.69
CA ALA A 78 4.78 5.75 -4.88
C ALA A 78 6.17 6.40 -5.08
N ALA A 79 7.13 6.07 -4.22
CA ALA A 79 8.50 6.57 -4.34
C ALA A 79 9.18 6.10 -5.64
N ALA A 80 8.96 4.86 -6.05
CA ALA A 80 9.48 4.34 -7.32
C ALA A 80 8.89 5.08 -8.53
N LEU A 81 7.57 5.30 -8.55
CA LEU A 81 6.88 6.03 -9.63
C LEU A 81 7.37 7.48 -9.75
N GLU A 82 7.55 8.17 -8.63
CA GLU A 82 8.13 9.51 -8.60
C GLU A 82 9.54 9.52 -9.19
N SER A 83 10.39 8.56 -8.78
CA SER A 83 11.75 8.44 -9.30
C SER A 83 11.78 8.19 -10.81
N TYR A 84 10.96 7.27 -11.32
CA TYR A 84 10.88 6.99 -12.76
C TYR A 84 10.42 8.21 -13.55
N ARG A 85 9.39 8.94 -13.08
CA ARG A 85 8.91 10.16 -13.74
C ARG A 85 9.95 11.28 -13.73
N ALA A 86 10.72 11.42 -12.65
CA ALA A 86 11.80 12.40 -12.57
C ALA A 86 12.93 12.09 -13.57
N ILE A 87 13.30 10.81 -13.70
CA ILE A 87 14.31 10.36 -14.69
C ILE A 87 13.81 10.63 -16.11
N ASP A 88 12.55 10.26 -16.41
CA ASP A 88 11.96 10.46 -17.74
C ASP A 88 11.89 11.95 -18.12
N GLY A 89 11.45 12.81 -17.19
CA GLY A 89 11.46 14.27 -17.38
C GLY A 89 12.86 14.85 -17.60
N GLY A 90 13.88 14.32 -16.90
CA GLY A 90 15.28 14.70 -17.10
C GLY A 90 15.79 14.36 -18.49
N ILE A 91 15.50 13.15 -18.98
CA ILE A 91 15.87 12.71 -20.34
C ILE A 91 15.13 13.54 -21.39
N ALA A 92 13.82 13.76 -21.22
CA ALA A 92 13.02 14.59 -22.13
C ALA A 92 13.55 16.03 -22.20
N GLY A 93 13.97 16.59 -21.06
CA GLY A 93 14.60 17.92 -20.99
C GLY A 93 15.92 18.00 -21.76
N GLN A 94 16.76 16.98 -21.67
CA GLN A 94 18.02 16.89 -22.43
C GLN A 94 17.77 16.81 -23.95
N LEU A 95 16.78 16.02 -24.36
CA LEU A 95 16.39 15.89 -25.78
C LEU A 95 15.76 17.18 -26.33
N GLY A 96 14.91 17.85 -25.56
CA GLY A 96 14.29 19.11 -25.93
C GLY A 96 15.27 20.29 -26.00
N GLY A 97 16.31 20.28 -25.17
CA GLY A 97 17.42 21.25 -25.20
C GLY A 97 18.44 21.00 -26.31
N GLY A 98 18.50 19.78 -26.86
CA GLY A 98 19.41 19.36 -27.92
C GLY A 98 18.94 19.67 -29.35
N ARG A 99 18.08 20.68 -29.58
CA ARG A 99 17.69 21.10 -30.93
C ARG A 99 18.92 21.63 -31.68
N VAL A 100 19.55 20.77 -32.47
CA VAL A 100 20.52 21.14 -33.50
C VAL A 100 19.84 22.13 -34.46
N PRO A 101 20.38 23.35 -34.66
CA PRO A 101 19.82 24.27 -35.63
C PRO A 101 19.95 23.65 -37.02
N VAL A 102 18.81 23.40 -37.67
CA VAL A 102 18.78 22.99 -39.07
C VAL A 102 19.23 24.20 -39.89
N PRO A 103 20.35 24.14 -40.63
CA PRO A 103 20.78 25.25 -41.47
C PRO A 103 19.77 25.42 -42.62
N GLN A 104 19.33 26.67 -42.84
CA GLN A 104 18.50 27.07 -43.98
C GLN A 104 19.30 27.17 -45.26
#